data_AF-A0A679F4U5-F1
#
_entry.id   AF-A0A679F4U5-F1
#
_cell.length_a   1.000
_cell.length_b   1.000
_cell.length_c   1.000
_cell.angle_alpha   90.00
_cell.angle_beta   90.00
_cell.angle_gamma   90.00
#
_symmetry.space_group_name_H-M   'P 1'
#
loop_
_entity.id
_entity.type
_entity.pdbx_description
1 polymer ?
#
loop_
_entity_poly.entity_id
_entity_poly.type
_entity_poly.pdbx_seq_one_letter_code
_entity_poly.pdbx_strand_id
1 'polypeptide(L)'
;MPLAVDDLLRRWVEERAASPEPGDGEYAQFIADWLPLASSDDWHRMILGHNRALGDAPLFWIMRQKRCEKATALGIFYLARPGLLLAYGQDRAKVPEPMRRAFDLIGEIRMRYVNGFYRAATLRFDTVEALAREARLPARFDQKALDLLIPPEMRVSIPGRKLGLQYGVRNRFRLDAPLGAR
;
A
#
# COMPACT_ATOMS: atom_id res chain seq x y z
N MET A 1 20.90 -4.07 -1.95
CA MET A 1 20.07 -5.21 -1.49
C MET A 1 18.77 -4.65 -0.94
N PRO A 2 17.59 -5.12 -1.35
CA PRO A 2 16.36 -4.77 -0.65
C PRO A 2 16.47 -5.25 0.80
N LEU A 3 16.19 -4.38 1.76
CA LEU A 3 16.16 -4.74 3.18
C LEU A 3 15.18 -5.89 3.39
N ALA A 4 15.52 -6.79 4.33
CA ALA A 4 14.57 -7.77 4.80
C ALA A 4 13.31 -7.05 5.29
N VAL A 5 12.16 -7.67 5.05
CA VAL A 5 10.84 -7.07 5.34
C VAL A 5 10.71 -6.63 6.79
N ASP A 6 11.23 -7.44 7.71
CA ASP A 6 11.14 -7.19 9.14
C ASP A 6 12.11 -6.07 9.57
N ASP A 7 13.26 -5.92 8.90
CA ASP A 7 14.16 -4.78 9.10
C ASP A 7 13.52 -3.46 8.71
N LEU A 8 12.66 -3.48 7.69
CA LEU A 8 11.97 -2.28 7.22
C LEU A 8 10.87 -1.83 8.20
N LEU A 9 10.13 -2.77 8.79
CA LEU A 9 9.18 -2.45 9.86
C LEU A 9 9.90 -1.95 11.12
N ARG A 10 10.97 -2.62 11.54
CA ARG A 10 11.75 -2.23 12.73
C ARG A 10 12.28 -0.79 12.62
N ARG A 11 12.93 -0.46 11.50
CA ARG A 11 13.42 0.92 11.26
C ARG A 11 12.29 1.94 11.22
N TRP A 12 11.15 1.58 10.64
CA TRP A 12 9.99 2.46 10.62
C TRP A 12 9.45 2.73 12.03
N VAL A 13 9.43 1.72 12.91
CA VAL A 13 9.09 1.91 14.33
C VAL A 13 10.08 2.85 15.01
N GLU A 14 11.38 2.64 14.81
CA GLU A 14 12.44 3.52 15.37
C GLU A 14 12.29 4.97 14.88
N GLU A 15 12.07 5.17 13.57
CA GLU A 15 11.82 6.48 12.96
C GLU A 15 10.59 7.18 13.56
N ARG A 16 9.52 6.42 13.81
CA ARG A 16 8.26 6.96 14.36
C ARG A 16 8.34 7.24 15.86
N ALA A 17 9.08 6.43 16.60
CA ALA A 17 9.35 6.68 18.01
C ALA A 17 10.20 7.94 18.23
N ALA A 18 11.01 8.33 17.25
CA ALA A 18 11.77 9.58 17.26
C ALA A 18 10.98 10.81 16.76
N SER A 19 9.73 10.62 16.28
CA SER A 19 8.86 11.70 15.82
C SER A 19 8.45 12.62 16.98
N PRO A 20 8.35 13.95 16.78
CA PRO A 20 7.82 14.86 17.79
C PRO A 20 6.29 14.74 17.98
N GLU A 21 5.59 14.02 17.10
CA GLU A 21 4.14 13.85 17.15
C GLU A 21 3.73 12.87 18.26
N PRO A 22 2.89 13.28 19.23
CA PRO A 22 2.46 12.40 20.31
C PRO A 22 1.71 11.16 19.79
N GLY A 23 2.11 9.97 20.23
CA GLY A 23 1.44 8.71 19.87
C GLY A 23 1.95 8.05 18.58
N ASP A 24 2.86 8.69 17.82
CA ASP A 24 3.36 8.14 16.55
C ASP A 24 4.16 6.85 16.76
N GLY A 25 5.01 6.82 17.79
CA GLY A 25 5.81 5.65 18.16
C GLY A 25 4.96 4.47 18.63
N GLU A 26 4.02 4.73 19.55
CA GLU A 26 3.11 3.70 20.07
C GLU A 26 2.21 3.14 18.96
N TYR A 27 1.74 4.00 18.06
CA TYR A 27 0.98 3.55 16.89
C TYR A 27 1.83 2.68 15.96
N ALA A 28 3.07 3.09 15.67
CA ALA A 28 3.95 2.31 14.81
C ALA A 28 4.27 0.93 15.41
N GLN A 29 4.58 0.88 16.71
CA GLN A 29 4.81 -0.37 17.43
C GLN A 29 3.57 -1.27 17.38
N PHE A 30 2.38 -0.73 17.67
CA PHE A 30 1.13 -1.48 17.57
C PHE A 30 0.92 -2.09 16.18
N ILE A 31 1.17 -1.32 15.11
CA ILE A 31 1.04 -1.84 13.74
C ILE A 31 2.06 -2.95 13.47
N ALA A 32 3.30 -2.80 13.92
CA ALA A 32 4.34 -3.81 13.73
C ALA A 32 3.98 -5.13 14.43
N ASP A 33 3.41 -5.08 15.64
CA ASP A 33 2.98 -6.25 16.40
C ASP A 33 1.69 -6.88 15.83
N TRP A 34 0.78 -6.05 15.34
CA TRP A 34 -0.51 -6.49 14.81
C TRP A 34 -0.42 -7.15 13.43
N LEU A 35 0.47 -6.67 12.56
CA LEU A 35 0.57 -7.12 11.15
C LEU A 35 0.75 -8.65 11.00
N PRO A 36 1.65 -9.34 11.74
CA PRO A 36 1.82 -10.79 11.66
C PRO A 36 0.59 -11.59 12.12
N LEU A 37 -0.19 -11.03 13.05
CA LEU A 37 -1.37 -11.68 13.65
C LEU A 37 -2.64 -11.44 12.81
N ALA A 38 -2.67 -10.37 12.05
CA ALA A 38 -3.82 -9.95 11.25
C ALA A 38 -4.10 -10.88 10.05
N SER A 39 -5.38 -10.99 9.70
CA SER A 39 -5.83 -11.73 8.51
C SER A 39 -5.57 -10.94 7.22
N SER A 40 -5.65 -11.60 6.06
CA SER A 40 -5.60 -10.92 4.76
C SER A 40 -6.71 -9.89 4.59
N ASP A 41 -7.87 -10.12 5.20
CA ASP A 41 -9.00 -9.20 5.20
C ASP A 41 -8.72 -7.96 6.02
N ASP A 42 -8.05 -8.14 7.16
CA ASP A 42 -7.66 -7.04 8.03
C ASP A 42 -6.64 -6.15 7.35
N TRP A 43 -5.67 -6.74 6.64
CA TRP A 43 -4.77 -5.98 5.79
C TRP A 43 -5.53 -5.25 4.68
N HIS A 44 -6.53 -5.89 4.06
CA HIS A 44 -7.36 -5.23 3.06
C HIS A 44 -8.13 -4.03 3.66
N ARG A 45 -8.73 -4.18 4.85
CA ARG A 45 -9.40 -3.07 5.54
C ARG A 45 -8.44 -1.95 5.92
N MET A 46 -7.22 -2.30 6.35
CA MET A 46 -6.17 -1.34 6.65
C MET A 46 -5.85 -0.47 5.43
N ILE A 47 -5.65 -1.07 4.26
CA ILE A 47 -5.28 -0.29 3.05
C ILE A 47 -6.40 0.65 2.60
N LEU A 48 -7.68 0.31 2.82
CA LEU A 48 -8.82 1.15 2.44
C LEU A 48 -8.85 2.46 3.25
N GLY A 49 -8.28 2.47 4.44
CA GLY A 49 -8.19 3.63 5.32
C GLY A 49 -6.76 4.13 5.58
N HIS A 50 -5.77 3.67 4.82
CA HIS A 50 -4.36 3.97 5.11
C HIS A 50 -4.05 5.44 4.91
N ASN A 51 -3.53 6.08 5.96
CA ASN A 51 -3.02 7.43 5.87
C ASN A 51 -1.54 7.39 5.45
N ARG A 52 -1.25 7.90 4.25
CA ARG A 52 0.12 7.91 3.69
C ARG A 52 1.13 8.71 4.53
N ALA A 53 0.67 9.67 5.35
CA ALA A 53 1.55 10.40 6.27
C ALA A 53 2.20 9.47 7.32
N LEU A 54 1.58 8.32 7.61
CA LEU A 54 2.08 7.31 8.53
C LEU A 54 3.21 6.45 7.90
N GLY A 55 3.48 6.62 6.61
CA GLY A 55 4.55 5.95 5.88
C GLY A 55 4.10 4.69 5.14
N ASP A 56 5.01 4.19 4.30
CA ASP A 56 4.74 3.08 3.38
C ASP A 56 5.24 1.72 3.90
N ALA A 57 5.91 1.69 5.06
CA ALA A 57 6.53 0.49 5.59
C ALA A 57 5.55 -0.67 5.86
N PRO A 58 4.39 -0.43 6.47
CA PRO A 58 3.34 -1.45 6.56
C PRO A 58 2.87 -1.97 5.20
N LEU A 59 2.81 -1.11 4.18
CA LEU A 59 2.38 -1.50 2.84
C LEU A 59 3.41 -2.43 2.19
N PHE A 60 4.71 -2.10 2.29
CA PHE A 60 5.80 -2.98 1.85
C PHE A 60 5.76 -4.33 2.55
N TRP A 61 5.48 -4.34 3.86
CA TRP A 61 5.37 -5.59 4.60
C TRP A 61 4.20 -6.43 4.06
N ILE A 62 3.00 -5.86 3.93
CA ILE A 62 1.79 -6.55 3.45
C ILE A 62 1.99 -7.11 2.03
N MET A 63 2.48 -6.29 1.09
CA MET A 63 2.60 -6.70 -0.33
C MET A 63 3.64 -7.80 -0.56
N ARG A 64 4.50 -8.09 0.41
CA ARG A 64 5.51 -9.15 0.33
C ARG A 64 5.06 -10.47 0.97
N GLN A 65 3.88 -10.50 1.61
CA GLN A 65 3.33 -11.72 2.20
C GLN A 65 2.68 -12.62 1.14
N LYS A 66 2.96 -13.93 1.20
CA LYS A 66 2.34 -14.93 0.28
C LYS A 66 0.82 -15.00 0.38
N ARG A 67 0.25 -14.65 1.54
CA ARG A 67 -1.20 -14.60 1.77
C ARG A 67 -1.85 -13.28 1.34
N CYS A 68 -1.07 -12.34 0.80
CA CYS A 68 -1.63 -11.08 0.29
C CYS A 68 -2.57 -11.37 -0.90
N GLU A 69 -3.80 -10.89 -0.79
CA GLU A 69 -4.82 -10.99 -1.84
C GLU A 69 -4.44 -10.11 -3.04
N LYS A 70 -4.76 -10.56 -4.26
CA LYS A 70 -4.56 -9.75 -5.48
C LYS A 70 -5.22 -8.38 -5.36
N ALA A 71 -6.44 -8.32 -4.82
CA ALA A 71 -7.17 -7.08 -4.59
C ALA A 71 -6.45 -6.15 -3.60
N THR A 72 -5.81 -6.70 -2.56
CA THR A 72 -5.03 -5.92 -1.60
C THR A 72 -3.77 -5.37 -2.27
N ALA A 73 -3.05 -6.19 -3.05
CA ALA A 73 -1.89 -5.73 -3.80
C ALA A 73 -2.25 -4.62 -4.81
N LEU A 74 -3.35 -4.77 -5.56
CA LEU A 74 -3.85 -3.70 -6.44
C LEU A 74 -4.26 -2.46 -5.64
N GLY A 75 -4.92 -2.61 -4.50
CA GLY A 75 -5.27 -1.48 -3.65
C GLY A 75 -4.05 -0.68 -3.18
N ILE A 76 -2.98 -1.37 -2.78
CA ILE A 76 -1.69 -0.72 -2.43
C ILE A 76 -1.08 -0.03 -3.66
N PHE A 77 -1.10 -0.70 -4.81
CA PHE A 77 -0.58 -0.15 -6.08
C PHE A 77 -1.27 1.17 -6.46
N TYR A 78 -2.61 1.20 -6.46
CA TYR A 78 -3.36 2.41 -6.81
C TYR A 78 -3.32 3.47 -5.70
N LEU A 79 -3.15 3.08 -4.43
CA LEU A 79 -2.90 4.02 -3.33
C LEU A 79 -1.58 4.80 -3.52
N ALA A 80 -0.58 4.18 -4.15
CA ALA A 80 0.69 4.82 -4.48
C ALA A 80 0.61 5.83 -5.63
N ARG A 81 -0.55 5.93 -6.33
CA ARG A 81 -0.85 6.89 -7.41
C ARG A 81 0.11 6.78 -8.62
N PRO A 82 0.11 5.63 -9.33
CA PRO A 82 1.00 5.40 -10.46
C PRO A 82 0.93 6.47 -11.55
N GLY A 83 -0.24 7.07 -11.79
CA GLY A 83 -0.43 8.17 -12.74
C GLY A 83 0.46 9.40 -12.46
N LEU A 84 0.80 9.68 -11.19
CA LEU A 84 1.71 10.77 -10.83
C LEU A 84 3.17 10.49 -11.21
N LEU A 85 3.51 9.23 -11.48
CA LEU A 85 4.87 8.82 -11.79
C LEU A 85 5.14 8.66 -13.29
N LEU A 86 4.12 8.85 -14.13
CA LEU A 86 4.24 8.71 -15.58
C LEU A 86 5.35 9.58 -16.17
N ALA A 87 5.49 10.82 -15.67
CA ALA A 87 6.50 11.77 -16.13
C ALA A 87 7.95 11.29 -15.92
N TYR A 88 8.18 10.33 -15.02
CA TYR A 88 9.52 9.81 -14.70
C TYR A 88 9.82 8.46 -15.38
N GLY A 89 8.81 7.85 -16.04
CA GLY A 89 8.97 6.59 -16.73
C GLY A 89 9.44 5.46 -15.81
N GLN A 90 10.52 4.76 -16.19
CA GLN A 90 11.15 3.68 -15.41
C GLN A 90 12.44 4.13 -14.70
N ASP A 91 12.76 5.42 -14.73
CA ASP A 91 14.02 5.94 -14.23
C ASP A 91 13.87 6.49 -12.81
N ARG A 92 14.20 5.65 -11.82
CA ARG A 92 14.13 6.00 -10.40
C ARG A 92 14.96 7.25 -10.05
N ALA A 93 16.06 7.51 -10.76
CA ALA A 93 16.93 8.64 -10.45
C ALA A 93 16.25 10.00 -10.72
N LYS A 94 15.30 10.02 -11.66
CA LYS A 94 14.50 11.21 -12.02
C LYS A 94 13.32 11.45 -11.06
N VAL A 95 13.00 10.50 -10.19
CA VAL A 95 11.88 10.61 -9.25
C VAL A 95 12.29 11.46 -8.04
N PRO A 96 11.53 12.50 -7.67
CA PRO A 96 11.76 13.29 -6.46
C PRO A 96 11.81 12.42 -5.21
N GLU A 97 12.68 12.73 -4.26
CA GLU A 97 12.90 11.92 -3.04
C GLU A 97 11.59 11.54 -2.33
N PRO A 98 10.62 12.45 -2.10
CA PRO A 98 9.36 12.10 -1.42
C PRO A 98 8.49 11.08 -2.18
N MET A 99 8.71 10.92 -3.48
CA MET A 99 7.94 10.01 -4.34
C MET A 99 8.66 8.68 -4.60
N ARG A 100 9.95 8.54 -4.22
CA ARG A 100 10.75 7.35 -4.52
C ARG A 100 10.20 6.10 -3.86
N ARG A 101 9.69 6.18 -2.63
CA ARG A 101 9.07 5.02 -1.96
C ARG A 101 7.82 4.54 -2.70
N ALA A 102 7.00 5.46 -3.21
CA ALA A 102 5.84 5.13 -4.04
C ALA A 102 6.26 4.45 -5.35
N PHE A 103 7.30 4.97 -5.99
CA PHE A 103 7.89 4.37 -7.20
C PHE A 103 8.39 2.95 -6.96
N ASP A 104 9.14 2.73 -5.87
CA ASP A 104 9.67 1.42 -5.49
C ASP A 104 8.54 0.42 -5.21
N LEU A 105 7.50 0.85 -4.49
CA LEU A 105 6.33 0.05 -4.16
C LEU A 105 5.53 -0.34 -5.41
N ILE A 106 5.32 0.58 -6.35
CA ILE A 106 4.69 0.32 -7.65
C ILE A 106 5.49 -0.69 -8.47
N GLY A 107 6.80 -0.50 -8.56
CA GLY A 107 7.69 -1.38 -9.30
C GLY A 107 7.68 -2.81 -8.74
N GLU A 108 7.74 -2.95 -7.42
CA GLU A 108 7.77 -4.26 -6.76
C GLU A 108 6.44 -5.01 -6.86
N ILE A 109 5.30 -4.33 -6.65
CA ILE A 109 3.98 -4.95 -6.82
C ILE A 109 3.79 -5.41 -8.26
N ARG A 110 4.13 -4.56 -9.23
CA ARG A 110 4.00 -4.90 -10.65
C ARG A 110 4.78 -6.17 -11.00
N MET A 111 6.04 -6.24 -10.58
CA MET A 111 6.88 -7.42 -10.80
C MET A 111 6.27 -8.68 -10.14
N ARG A 112 5.85 -8.58 -8.87
CA ARG A 112 5.24 -9.70 -8.14
C ARG A 112 3.92 -10.16 -8.76
N TYR A 113 3.10 -9.21 -9.19
CA TYR A 113 1.78 -9.49 -9.75
C TYR A 113 1.88 -10.23 -11.08
N VAL A 114 2.71 -9.73 -12.00
CA VAL A 114 2.95 -10.36 -13.32
C VAL A 114 3.59 -11.74 -13.17
N ASN A 115 4.48 -11.92 -12.17
CA ASN A 115 5.09 -13.21 -11.88
C ASN A 115 4.19 -14.19 -11.10
N GLY A 116 2.90 -13.87 -10.91
CA GLY A 116 1.94 -14.77 -10.26
C GLY A 116 2.17 -15.00 -8.76
N PHE A 117 2.85 -14.08 -8.08
CA PHE A 117 3.13 -14.17 -6.64
C PHE A 117 1.84 -14.19 -5.80
N TYR A 118 0.87 -13.34 -6.15
CA TYR A 118 -0.41 -13.24 -5.46
C TYR A 118 -1.39 -14.28 -5.98
N ARG A 119 -1.66 -15.32 -5.18
CA ARG A 119 -2.52 -16.44 -5.57
C ARG A 119 -3.98 -16.26 -5.18
N ALA A 120 -4.24 -15.64 -4.03
CA ALA A 120 -5.59 -15.45 -3.52
C ALA A 120 -6.33 -14.32 -4.27
N ALA A 121 -7.59 -14.56 -4.61
CA ALA A 121 -8.47 -13.63 -5.31
C ALA A 121 -9.92 -13.74 -4.80
N THR A 122 -10.10 -13.72 -3.47
CA THR A 122 -11.42 -13.82 -2.84
C THR A 122 -12.08 -12.45 -2.67
N LEU A 123 -11.28 -11.39 -2.66
CA LEU A 123 -11.71 -10.01 -2.44
C LEU A 123 -11.96 -9.28 -3.77
N ARG A 124 -13.01 -8.44 -3.80
CA ARG A 124 -13.32 -7.61 -4.96
C ARG A 124 -12.31 -6.48 -5.13
N PHE A 125 -11.95 -6.19 -6.38
CA PHE A 125 -11.27 -4.94 -6.76
C PHE A 125 -11.81 -4.37 -8.08
N ASP A 126 -12.16 -3.09 -8.08
CA ASP A 126 -12.69 -2.40 -9.25
C ASP A 126 -11.57 -1.64 -9.98
N THR A 127 -10.96 -2.29 -10.97
CA THR A 127 -9.87 -1.68 -11.74
C THR A 127 -10.36 -0.57 -12.65
N VAL A 128 -11.61 -0.62 -13.13
CA VAL A 128 -12.18 0.40 -14.00
C VAL A 128 -12.27 1.74 -13.26
N GLU A 129 -12.81 1.70 -12.04
CA GLU A 129 -12.85 2.89 -11.19
C GLU A 129 -11.44 3.38 -10.83
N ALA A 130 -10.52 2.48 -10.49
CA ALA A 130 -9.15 2.82 -10.14
C ALA A 130 -8.40 3.50 -11.30
N LEU A 131 -8.48 2.95 -12.51
CA LEU A 131 -7.87 3.51 -13.72
C LEU A 131 -8.45 4.89 -14.07
N ALA A 132 -9.78 5.06 -13.95
CA ALA A 132 -10.41 6.34 -14.19
C ALA A 132 -9.90 7.44 -13.24
N ARG A 133 -9.54 7.10 -11.99
CA ARG A 133 -8.94 8.03 -11.03
C ARG A 133 -7.49 8.36 -11.36
N GLU A 134 -6.74 7.44 -11.96
CA GLU A 134 -5.36 7.68 -12.40
C GLU A 134 -5.31 8.55 -13.66
N ALA A 135 -6.26 8.37 -14.58
CA ALA A 135 -6.34 9.17 -15.80
C ALA A 135 -6.57 10.68 -15.55
N ARG A 136 -7.12 11.03 -14.38
CA ARG A 136 -7.40 12.41 -13.95
C ARG A 136 -6.19 13.10 -13.30
N LEU A 137 -5.11 12.37 -13.02
CA LEU A 137 -3.95 12.90 -12.30
C LEU A 137 -2.98 13.72 -13.17
N PRO A 138 -2.51 13.21 -14.32
CA PRO A 138 -1.52 13.95 -15.10
C PRO A 138 -2.19 15.14 -15.81
N ALA A 139 -1.49 16.27 -15.87
CA ALA A 139 -1.96 17.46 -16.59
C ALA A 139 -2.19 17.20 -18.08
N ARG A 140 -1.47 16.24 -18.65
CA ARG A 140 -1.69 15.68 -20.00
C ARG A 140 -1.75 14.16 -19.89
N PHE A 141 -2.88 13.57 -20.22
CA PHE A 141 -3.07 12.14 -20.16
C PHE A 141 -2.42 11.45 -21.36
N ASP A 142 -1.49 10.53 -21.10
CA ASP A 142 -0.86 9.67 -22.09
C ASP A 142 -1.25 8.21 -21.81
N GLN A 143 -2.18 7.69 -22.62
CA GLN A 143 -2.65 6.32 -22.51
C GLN A 143 -1.52 5.30 -22.73
N LYS A 144 -0.60 5.57 -23.64
CA LYS A 144 0.51 4.66 -23.95
C LYS A 144 1.49 4.58 -22.78
N ALA A 145 1.78 5.71 -22.14
CA ALA A 145 2.60 5.73 -20.94
C ALA A 145 1.92 5.00 -19.77
N LEU A 146 0.60 5.19 -19.59
CA LEU A 146 -0.15 4.46 -18.57
C LEU A 146 -0.12 2.95 -18.84
N ASP A 147 -0.25 2.56 -20.09
CA ASP A 147 -0.26 1.16 -20.49
C ASP A 147 1.08 0.46 -20.22
N LEU A 148 2.19 1.17 -20.37
CA LEU A 148 3.52 0.69 -20.02
C LEU A 148 3.73 0.58 -18.50
N LEU A 149 3.06 1.45 -17.74
CA LEU A 149 3.19 1.47 -16.28
C LEU A 149 2.32 0.39 -15.62
N ILE A 150 1.11 0.18 -16.11
CA ILE A 150 0.12 -0.75 -15.56
C ILE A 150 -0.05 -1.91 -16.54
N PRO A 151 0.51 -3.10 -16.30
CA PRO A 151 0.33 -4.25 -17.19
C PRO A 151 -1.13 -4.67 -17.37
N PRO A 152 -1.51 -5.30 -18.49
CA PRO A 152 -2.88 -5.73 -18.75
C PRO A 152 -3.52 -6.54 -17.61
N GLU A 153 -2.75 -7.42 -16.96
CA GLU A 153 -3.18 -8.27 -15.85
C GLU A 153 -3.64 -7.48 -14.62
N MET A 154 -3.13 -6.25 -14.46
CA MET A 154 -3.46 -5.33 -13.35
C MET A 154 -4.60 -4.37 -13.71
N ARG A 155 -5.17 -4.48 -14.91
CA ARG A 155 -6.32 -3.71 -15.41
C ARG A 155 -7.61 -4.54 -15.47
N VAL A 156 -7.56 -5.78 -15.00
CA VAL A 156 -8.73 -6.67 -14.95
C VAL A 156 -9.36 -6.58 -13.56
N SER A 157 -10.65 -6.23 -13.52
CA SER A 157 -11.39 -6.20 -12.28
C SER A 157 -11.48 -7.59 -11.67
N ILE A 158 -11.32 -7.64 -10.35
CA ILE A 158 -11.36 -8.89 -9.60
C ILE A 158 -12.77 -9.02 -9.02
N PRO A 159 -13.57 -10.03 -9.42
CA PRO A 159 -14.82 -10.33 -8.75
C PRO A 159 -14.52 -10.89 -7.36
N GLY A 160 -15.45 -10.71 -6.41
CA GLY A 160 -15.27 -11.24 -5.07
C GLY A 160 -16.16 -10.55 -4.05
N ARG A 161 -15.94 -10.87 -2.78
CA ARG A 161 -16.65 -10.20 -1.69
C ARG A 161 -16.10 -8.79 -1.49
N LYS A 162 -17.00 -7.84 -1.27
CA LYS A 162 -16.66 -6.46 -0.94
C LYS A 162 -16.49 -6.36 0.57
N LEU A 163 -15.32 -5.92 1.03
CA LEU A 163 -15.13 -5.52 2.41
C LEU A 163 -15.45 -4.03 2.53
N GLY A 164 -16.24 -3.67 3.54
CA GLY A 164 -16.46 -2.26 3.89
C GLY A 164 -15.28 -1.71 4.70
N LEU A 165 -15.23 -0.38 4.82
CA LEU A 165 -14.51 0.31 5.89
C LEU A 165 -15.20 -0.01 7.23
N GLN A 166 -15.01 -1.22 7.77
CA GLN A 166 -15.35 -1.46 9.17
C GLN A 166 -14.21 -0.90 10.01
N TYR A 167 -14.52 0.12 10.82
CA TYR A 167 -13.70 0.76 11.84
C TYR A 167 -12.19 0.60 11.63
N GLY A 168 -11.56 1.55 10.91
CA GLY A 168 -10.16 1.48 10.54
C GLY A 168 -9.22 1.17 11.72
N VAL A 169 -8.06 0.58 11.45
CA VAL A 169 -7.07 0.11 12.44
C VAL A 169 -6.76 1.16 13.52
N ARG A 170 -6.82 2.46 13.18
CA ARG A 170 -6.67 3.58 14.12
C ARG A 170 -7.75 3.65 15.20
N ASN A 171 -8.98 3.24 14.92
CA ASN A 171 -10.05 3.11 15.91
C ASN A 171 -9.84 1.88 16.79
N ARG A 172 -9.33 0.77 16.24
CA ARG A 172 -8.93 -0.40 17.04
C ARG A 172 -7.79 -0.05 17.99
N PHE A 173 -6.78 0.70 17.53
CA PHE A 173 -5.76 1.30 18.40
C PHE A 173 -6.37 2.19 19.49
N ARG A 174 -7.35 3.05 19.17
CA ARG A 174 -8.03 3.88 20.19
C ARG A 174 -8.89 3.10 21.18
N LEU A 175 -9.35 1.90 20.82
CA LEU A 175 -10.20 1.05 21.67
C LEU A 175 -9.39 0.08 22.52
N ASP A 176 -8.27 -0.42 21.97
CA ASP A 176 -7.41 -1.45 22.59
C ASP A 176 -6.13 -0.86 23.20
N ALA A 177 -5.81 0.43 22.97
CA ALA A 177 -4.74 1.10 23.71
C ALA A 177 -5.12 1.20 25.19
N PRO A 178 -4.16 0.99 26.12
CA PRO A 178 -4.39 1.27 27.52
C PRO A 178 -4.88 2.71 27.67
N LEU A 179 -5.86 2.91 28.56
CA LEU A 179 -6.65 4.12 28.82
C LEU A 179 -5.86 5.41 29.21
N GLY A 180 -4.59 5.56 28.79
CA GLY A 180 -3.70 6.66 29.17
C GLY A 180 -3.36 7.68 28.08
N ALA A 181 -3.82 7.51 26.83
CA ALA A 181 -3.62 8.50 25.76
C ALA A 181 -4.93 9.20 25.40
N ARG A 182 -5.42 10.04 26.33
CA ARG A 182 -6.44 11.06 26.07
C ARG A 182 -5.89 12.41 26.49
#